data_AF-A0A932XV81-F1
#
_entry.id   AF-A0A932XV81-F1
#
_cell.length_a   1.000
_cell.length_b   1.000
_cell.length_c   1.000
_cell.angle_alpha   90.00
_cell.angle_beta   90.00
_cell.angle_gamma   90.00
#
_symmetry.space_group_name_H-M   'P 1'
#
loop_
_entity.id
_entity.type
_entity.pdbx_description
1 polymer ?
#
loop_
_entity_poly.entity_id
_entity_poly.type
_entity_poly.pdbx_seq_one_letter_code
_entity_poly.pdbx_strand_id
1 'polypeptide(L)'
;MRDPAELYTKRGTPFIVIGSRLLFAAYFTVAVFTIESRLFPHATPSYVWVIYLLAIYYLLERIYVFFGHKNIDLAFAFPLLLAIYVFNFVSVSLNAQERIPIINRAEHLISFVLLSYVVWTFFLKYLPQRVWHRHPYYTALIVVSITSTFGVINELAELFFDALFGTTFIGRDSDTALDLLMNSLGAGLFLSVRLILGARDQDQSRSLAPH
;
A
#
# COMPACT_ATOMS: atom_id res chain seq x y z
N MET A 1 35.57 -8.94 1.83
CA MET A 1 34.22 -9.02 1.22
C MET A 1 33.59 -7.64 1.39
N ARG A 2 33.13 -7.00 0.30
CA ARG A 2 32.34 -5.75 0.43
C ARG A 2 31.06 -6.07 1.19
N ASP A 3 30.66 -5.18 2.09
CA ASP A 3 29.39 -5.30 2.79
C ASP A 3 28.27 -5.30 1.72
N PRO A 4 27.38 -6.29 1.64
CA PRO A 4 26.25 -6.27 0.70
C PRO A 4 25.36 -5.03 0.90
N ALA A 5 25.46 -4.31 2.03
CA ALA A 5 24.85 -2.99 2.22
C ALA A 5 25.44 -1.90 1.29
N GLU A 6 26.72 -2.01 0.87
CA GLU A 6 27.37 -1.05 -0.05
C GLU A 6 26.82 -1.14 -1.49
N LEU A 7 26.18 -2.25 -1.87
CA LEU A 7 25.44 -2.36 -3.15
C LEU A 7 24.17 -1.49 -3.16
N TYR A 8 23.69 -1.06 -1.99
CA TYR A 8 22.47 -0.26 -1.82
C TYR A 8 22.74 1.20 -1.46
N THR A 9 24.01 1.64 -1.36
CA THR A 9 24.36 3.05 -1.15
C THR A 9 24.32 3.85 -2.46
N LYS A 10 23.31 4.73 -2.53
CA LYS A 10 22.92 5.68 -3.58
C LYS A 10 23.99 6.16 -4.57
N ARG A 11 23.64 6.09 -5.86
CA ARG A 11 23.90 7.16 -6.84
C ARG A 11 22.60 7.44 -7.63
N GLY A 12 22.02 8.63 -7.41
CA GLY A 12 20.87 9.14 -8.18
C GLY A 12 19.49 8.63 -7.73
N THR A 13 18.43 9.28 -8.23
CA THR A 13 17.05 8.77 -8.11
C THR A 13 16.95 7.49 -8.95
N PRO A 14 16.51 6.35 -8.38
CA PRO A 14 16.37 5.12 -9.13
C PRO A 14 15.45 5.30 -10.35
N PHE A 15 15.78 4.71 -11.51
CA PHE A 15 14.95 4.79 -12.72
C PHE A 15 13.50 4.35 -12.47
N ILE A 16 13.30 3.39 -11.55
CA ILE A 16 11.97 2.94 -11.16
C ILE A 16 11.12 4.06 -10.52
N VAL A 17 11.73 4.95 -9.73
CA VAL A 17 11.03 6.09 -9.11
C VAL A 17 10.68 7.13 -10.18
N ILE A 18 11.60 7.40 -11.11
CA ILE A 18 11.35 8.31 -12.23
C ILE A 18 10.20 7.78 -13.09
N GLY A 19 10.24 6.50 -13.46
CA GLY A 19 9.18 5.84 -14.20
C GLY A 19 7.84 5.91 -13.47
N SER A 20 7.80 5.58 -12.18
CA SER A 20 6.58 5.68 -11.37
C SER A 20 6.03 7.11 -11.31
N ARG A 21 6.88 8.14 -11.18
CA ARG A 21 6.45 9.55 -11.19
C ARG A 21 5.79 9.94 -12.50
N LEU A 22 6.37 9.54 -13.64
CA LEU A 22 5.78 9.77 -14.96
C LEU A 22 4.43 9.05 -15.10
N LEU A 23 4.32 7.82 -14.58
CA LEU A 23 3.07 7.07 -14.58
C LEU A 23 2.02 7.70 -13.65
N PHE A 24 2.41 8.24 -12.49
CA PHE A 24 1.48 9.02 -11.64
C PHE A 24 1.02 10.31 -12.33
N ALA A 25 1.91 11.02 -13.02
CA ALA A 25 1.51 12.20 -13.79
C ALA A 25 0.51 11.85 -14.90
N ALA A 26 0.75 10.75 -15.63
CA ALA A 26 -0.20 10.23 -16.60
C ALA A 26 -1.52 9.82 -15.94
N TYR A 27 -1.47 9.11 -14.82
CA TYR A 27 -2.64 8.70 -14.03
C TYR A 27 -3.50 9.90 -13.65
N PHE A 28 -2.93 10.95 -13.04
CA PHE A 28 -3.71 12.12 -12.63
C PHE A 28 -4.27 12.90 -13.82
N THR A 29 -3.52 12.96 -14.93
CA THR A 29 -4.02 13.58 -16.17
C THR A 29 -5.23 12.82 -16.70
N VAL A 30 -5.16 11.48 -16.74
CA VAL A 30 -6.27 10.63 -17.17
C VAL A 30 -7.45 10.72 -16.20
N ALA A 31 -7.20 10.76 -14.89
CA ALA A 31 -8.23 10.91 -13.88
C ALA A 31 -9.05 12.20 -14.06
N VAL A 32 -8.36 13.35 -14.26
CA VAL A 32 -9.02 14.62 -14.55
C VAL A 32 -9.77 14.58 -15.87
N PHE A 33 -9.18 13.99 -16.92
CA PHE A 33 -9.87 13.81 -18.19
C PHE A 33 -11.13 12.96 -18.07
N THR A 34 -11.13 11.91 -17.25
CA THR A 34 -12.30 11.07 -17.01
C THR A 34 -13.45 11.82 -16.36
N ILE A 35 -13.17 12.79 -15.46
CA ILE A 35 -14.20 13.63 -14.83
C ILE A 35 -14.96 14.45 -15.90
N GLU A 36 -14.23 15.00 -16.87
CA GLU A 36 -14.80 15.86 -17.92
C GLU A 36 -15.37 15.07 -19.12
N SER A 37 -14.99 13.80 -19.24
CA SER A 37 -15.29 12.97 -20.40
C SER A 37 -16.64 12.25 -20.27
N ARG A 38 -17.39 12.20 -21.38
CA ARG A 38 -18.60 11.37 -21.50
C ARG A 38 -18.33 9.91 -21.82
N LEU A 39 -17.06 9.51 -21.98
CA LEU A 39 -16.68 8.13 -22.35
C LEU A 39 -17.06 7.11 -21.27
N PHE A 40 -17.09 7.54 -20.00
CA PHE A 40 -17.46 6.71 -18.86
C PHE A 40 -18.73 7.26 -18.21
N PRO A 41 -19.92 6.95 -18.76
CA PRO A 41 -21.19 7.57 -18.36
C PRO A 41 -21.63 7.23 -16.92
N HIS A 42 -20.94 6.31 -16.27
CA HIS A 42 -21.20 5.90 -14.90
C HIS A 42 -20.08 6.25 -13.95
N ALA A 43 -18.97 6.84 -14.43
CA ALA A 43 -17.84 7.16 -13.59
C ALA A 43 -18.26 8.10 -12.45
N THR A 44 -17.79 7.80 -11.25
CA THR A 44 -17.99 8.64 -10.05
C THR A 44 -16.76 9.43 -9.57
N PRO A 45 -15.64 9.59 -10.33
CA PRO A 45 -14.53 10.38 -9.85
C PRO A 45 -14.94 11.85 -9.74
N SER A 46 -14.41 12.52 -8.72
CA SER A 46 -14.64 13.93 -8.46
C SER A 46 -13.32 14.68 -8.31
N TYR A 47 -13.33 16.00 -8.42
CA TYR A 47 -12.14 16.81 -8.13
C TYR A 47 -11.64 16.62 -6.69
N VAL A 48 -12.56 16.42 -5.74
CA VAL A 48 -12.23 16.12 -4.34
C VAL A 48 -11.45 14.81 -4.24
N TRP A 49 -11.88 13.77 -4.97
CA TRP A 49 -11.18 12.48 -5.03
C TRP A 49 -9.77 12.61 -5.59
N VAL A 50 -9.60 13.35 -6.69
CA VAL A 50 -8.29 13.58 -7.29
C VAL A 50 -7.37 14.34 -6.33
N ILE A 51 -7.89 15.36 -5.65
CA ILE A 51 -7.11 16.13 -4.65
C ILE A 51 -6.72 15.24 -3.47
N TYR A 52 -7.62 14.38 -2.99
CA TYR A 52 -7.34 13.41 -1.94
C TYR A 52 -6.18 12.47 -2.33
N LEU A 53 -6.25 11.86 -3.51
CA LEU A 53 -5.18 10.99 -4.01
C LEU A 53 -3.87 11.75 -4.26
N LEU A 54 -3.91 12.99 -4.74
CA LEU A 54 -2.73 13.84 -4.86
C LEU A 54 -2.08 14.12 -3.49
N ALA A 55 -2.89 14.36 -2.46
CA ALA A 55 -2.39 14.58 -1.10
C ALA A 55 -1.70 13.33 -0.54
N ILE A 56 -2.28 12.14 -0.75
CA ILE A 56 -1.65 10.86 -0.38
C ILE A 56 -0.33 10.69 -1.15
N TYR A 57 -0.33 10.86 -2.47
CA TYR A 57 0.87 10.72 -3.29
C TYR A 57 1.99 11.69 -2.83
N TYR A 58 1.64 12.95 -2.55
CA TYR A 58 2.58 13.92 -2.02
C TYR A 58 3.13 13.51 -0.65
N LEU A 59 2.29 13.03 0.26
CA LEU A 59 2.75 12.52 1.56
C LEU A 59 3.72 11.34 1.39
N LEU A 60 3.46 10.44 0.45
CA LEU A 60 4.33 9.30 0.15
C LEU A 60 5.68 9.75 -0.42
N GLU A 61 5.71 10.76 -1.30
CA GLU A 61 6.96 11.39 -1.76
C GLU A 61 7.74 12.01 -0.59
N ARG A 62 7.05 12.66 0.35
CA ARG A 62 7.69 13.19 1.57
C ARG A 62 8.27 12.09 2.45
N ILE A 63 7.56 10.99 2.64
CA ILE A 63 8.02 9.80 3.37
C ILE A 63 9.27 9.22 2.67
N TYR A 64 9.24 9.08 1.35
CA TYR A 64 10.38 8.60 0.56
C TYR A 64 11.61 9.49 0.72
N VAL A 65 11.46 10.82 0.62
CA VAL A 65 12.56 11.77 0.82
C VAL A 65 13.11 11.70 2.24
N PHE A 66 12.23 11.66 3.25
CA PHE A 66 12.62 11.55 4.66
C PHE A 66 13.47 10.30 4.92
N PHE A 67 13.01 9.13 4.48
CA PHE A 67 13.78 7.88 4.59
C PHE A 67 15.03 7.88 3.72
N GLY A 68 14.97 8.54 2.56
CA GLY A 68 16.12 8.76 1.71
C GLY A 68 17.25 9.52 2.39
N HIS A 69 16.95 10.49 3.27
CA HIS A 69 17.95 11.18 4.10
C HIS A 69 18.57 10.27 5.17
N LYS A 70 17.92 9.16 5.51
CA LYS A 70 18.40 8.13 6.44
C LYS A 70 19.06 6.94 5.74
N ASN A 71 19.37 7.07 4.44
CA ASN A 71 19.90 5.98 3.60
C ASN A 71 18.99 4.75 3.52
N ILE A 72 17.68 4.95 3.69
CA ILE A 72 16.67 3.90 3.54
C ILE A 72 15.98 4.09 2.18
N ASP A 73 16.11 3.10 1.30
CA ASP A 73 15.56 3.16 -0.06
C ASP A 73 14.19 2.49 -0.16
N LEU A 74 13.12 3.29 -0.27
CA LEU A 74 11.75 2.80 -0.45
C LEU A 74 11.30 2.80 -1.91
N ALA A 75 12.23 2.89 -2.88
CA ALA A 75 11.88 2.92 -4.31
C ALA A 75 11.02 1.72 -4.75
N PHE A 76 11.19 0.55 -4.13
CA PHE A 76 10.40 -0.65 -4.43
C PHE A 76 8.90 -0.49 -4.11
N ALA A 77 8.52 0.44 -3.22
CA ALA A 77 7.13 0.65 -2.84
C ALA A 77 6.34 1.43 -3.89
N PHE A 78 7.01 2.23 -4.74
CA PHE A 78 6.34 3.10 -5.72
C PHE A 78 5.51 2.34 -6.77
N PRO A 79 6.01 1.26 -7.41
CA PRO A 79 5.18 0.47 -8.32
C PRO A 79 3.97 -0.18 -7.66
N LEU A 80 4.09 -0.59 -6.39
CA LEU A 80 2.99 -1.21 -5.64
C LEU A 80 1.91 -0.19 -5.32
N LEU A 81 2.32 1.02 -4.93
CA LEU A 81 1.41 2.15 -4.73
C LEU A 81 0.68 2.51 -6.03
N LEU A 82 1.41 2.56 -7.15
CA LEU A 82 0.80 2.83 -8.45
C LEU A 82 -0.24 1.76 -8.81
N ALA A 83 0.03 0.49 -8.53
CA ALA A 83 -0.92 -0.60 -8.77
C ALA A 83 -2.23 -0.39 -7.99
N ILE A 84 -2.16 0.02 -6.72
CA ILE A 84 -3.33 0.35 -5.90
C ILE A 84 -4.12 1.52 -6.52
N TYR A 85 -3.43 2.59 -6.93
CA TYR A 85 -4.06 3.75 -7.56
C TYR A 85 -4.79 3.38 -8.85
N VAL A 86 -4.13 2.59 -9.71
CA VAL A 86 -4.70 2.12 -10.97
C VAL A 86 -5.93 1.24 -10.71
N PHE A 87 -5.86 0.33 -9.75
CA PHE A 87 -6.99 -0.53 -9.41
C PHE A 87 -8.19 0.30 -8.93
N ASN A 88 -7.97 1.21 -7.99
CA ASN A 88 -9.00 2.11 -7.48
C ASN A 88 -9.59 2.99 -8.59
N PHE A 89 -8.76 3.54 -9.47
CA PHE A 89 -9.23 4.34 -10.61
C PHE A 89 -10.10 3.55 -11.58
N VAL A 90 -9.71 2.32 -11.92
CA VAL A 90 -10.52 1.44 -12.78
C VAL A 90 -11.87 1.18 -12.12
N SER A 91 -11.87 0.92 -10.81
CA SER A 91 -13.08 0.66 -10.04
C SER A 91 -14.05 1.84 -10.02
N VAL A 92 -13.55 3.05 -9.72
CA VAL A 92 -14.33 4.28 -9.69
C VAL A 92 -14.81 4.69 -11.10
N SER A 93 -13.97 4.50 -12.12
CA SER A 93 -14.32 4.81 -13.51
C SER A 93 -15.45 3.93 -14.05
N LEU A 94 -15.52 2.68 -13.59
CA LEU A 94 -16.58 1.74 -13.94
C LEU A 94 -17.77 1.77 -12.99
N ASN A 95 -17.68 2.57 -11.91
CA ASN A 95 -18.57 2.51 -10.76
C ASN A 95 -18.80 1.08 -10.26
N ALA A 96 -17.70 0.32 -10.22
CA ALA A 96 -17.70 -1.09 -9.94
C ALA A 96 -17.97 -1.36 -8.45
N GLN A 97 -17.49 -0.49 -7.56
CA GLN A 97 -17.69 -0.60 -6.11
C GLN A 97 -19.16 -0.52 -5.71
N GLU A 98 -19.93 0.42 -6.29
CA GLU A 98 -21.36 0.53 -6.00
C GLU A 98 -22.18 -0.62 -6.60
N ARG A 99 -21.77 -1.12 -7.77
CA ARG A 99 -22.50 -2.17 -8.49
C ARG A 99 -22.20 -3.57 -7.97
N ILE A 100 -20.98 -3.79 -7.51
CA ILE A 100 -20.46 -5.08 -7.08
C ILE A 100 -19.68 -4.86 -5.78
N PRO A 101 -20.35 -4.90 -4.61
CA PRO A 101 -19.73 -4.58 -3.31
C PRO A 101 -18.47 -5.38 -3.00
N ILE A 102 -18.34 -6.60 -3.52
CA ILE A 102 -17.14 -7.43 -3.34
C ILE A 102 -15.88 -6.80 -3.95
N ILE A 103 -16.02 -5.93 -4.95
CA ILE A 103 -14.88 -5.23 -5.54
C ILE A 103 -14.29 -4.27 -4.52
N ASN A 104 -15.11 -3.46 -3.84
CA ASN A 104 -14.64 -2.59 -2.75
C ASN A 104 -13.84 -3.41 -1.72
N ARG A 105 -14.44 -4.50 -1.23
CA ARG A 105 -13.81 -5.41 -0.26
C ARG A 105 -12.50 -6.01 -0.75
N ALA A 106 -12.43 -6.38 -2.03
CA ALA A 106 -11.22 -6.90 -2.64
C ALA A 106 -10.12 -5.83 -2.74
N GLU A 107 -10.46 -4.55 -2.99
CA GLU A 107 -9.46 -3.47 -3.02
C GLU A 107 -8.85 -3.26 -1.64
N HIS A 108 -9.68 -3.19 -0.60
CA HIS A 108 -9.23 -3.08 0.79
C HIS A 108 -8.33 -4.26 1.16
N LEU A 109 -8.76 -5.49 0.87
CA LEU A 109 -7.97 -6.69 1.14
C LEU A 109 -6.62 -6.67 0.41
N ILE A 110 -6.60 -6.43 -0.90
CA ILE A 110 -5.37 -6.46 -1.72
C ILE A 110 -4.44 -5.31 -1.33
N SER A 111 -4.97 -4.11 -1.11
CA SER A 111 -4.19 -2.94 -0.68
C SER A 111 -3.47 -3.22 0.64
N PHE A 112 -4.12 -3.94 1.56
CA PHE A 112 -3.52 -4.28 2.84
C PHE A 112 -2.54 -5.45 2.79
N VAL A 113 -2.70 -6.37 1.83
CA VAL A 113 -1.64 -7.34 1.50
C VAL A 113 -0.37 -6.61 1.05
N LEU A 114 -0.52 -5.66 0.12
CA LEU A 114 0.61 -4.89 -0.42
C LEU A 114 1.25 -3.96 0.62
N LEU A 115 0.44 -3.26 1.41
CA LEU A 115 0.93 -2.41 2.49
C LEU A 115 1.69 -3.24 3.54
N SER A 116 1.14 -4.38 3.94
CA SER A 116 1.82 -5.30 4.87
C SER A 116 3.14 -5.82 4.31
N TYR A 117 3.19 -6.12 3.00
CA TYR A 117 4.44 -6.47 2.32
C TYR A 117 5.48 -5.35 2.39
N VAL A 118 5.09 -4.09 2.15
CA VAL A 118 5.99 -2.94 2.22
C VAL A 118 6.52 -2.75 3.64
N VAL A 119 5.63 -2.74 4.63
CA VAL A 119 6.00 -2.57 6.05
C VAL A 119 6.90 -3.73 6.49
N TRP A 120 6.54 -4.98 6.19
CA TRP A 120 7.36 -6.15 6.52
C TRP A 120 8.76 -6.08 5.88
N THR A 121 8.84 -5.73 4.60
CA THR A 121 10.11 -5.58 3.88
C THR A 121 10.95 -4.47 4.49
N PHE A 122 10.33 -3.38 4.97
CA PHE A 122 11.02 -2.33 5.70
C PHE A 122 11.72 -2.88 6.95
N PHE A 123 11.01 -3.63 7.80
CA PHE A 123 11.60 -4.28 8.99
C PHE A 123 12.76 -5.23 8.62
N LEU A 124 12.57 -6.05 7.59
CA LEU A 124 13.56 -7.05 7.16
C LEU A 124 14.74 -6.49 6.35
N LYS A 125 14.67 -5.26 5.85
CA LYS A 125 15.78 -4.68 5.09
C LYS A 125 16.55 -3.63 5.88
N TYR A 126 15.85 -2.84 6.69
CA TYR A 126 16.42 -1.60 7.23
C TYR A 126 16.58 -1.57 8.74
N LEU A 127 15.99 -2.52 9.47
CA LEU A 127 16.16 -2.60 10.93
C LEU A 127 17.08 -3.77 11.33
N PRO A 128 17.54 -3.85 12.60
CA PRO A 128 18.49 -4.88 13.01
C PRO A 128 17.96 -6.30 12.81
N GLN A 129 18.46 -7.00 11.78
CA GLN A 129 17.94 -8.31 11.36
C GLN A 129 18.02 -9.38 12.46
N ARG A 130 19.00 -9.27 13.36
CA ARG A 130 19.13 -10.17 14.51
C ARG A 130 17.90 -10.15 15.42
N VAL A 131 17.15 -9.05 15.48
CA VAL A 131 15.91 -8.94 16.26
C VAL A 131 14.74 -9.46 15.42
N TRP A 132 14.54 -8.91 14.22
CA TRP A 132 13.32 -9.13 13.45
C TRP A 132 13.23 -10.52 12.80
N HIS A 133 14.36 -11.09 12.40
CA HIS A 133 14.40 -12.42 11.82
C HIS A 133 14.28 -13.53 12.88
N ARG A 134 14.76 -13.27 14.11
CA ARG A 134 14.69 -14.23 15.23
C ARG A 134 13.35 -14.18 15.97
N HIS A 135 12.60 -13.08 15.84
CA HIS A 135 11.30 -12.90 16.47
C HIS A 135 10.20 -12.63 15.43
N PRO A 136 9.93 -13.58 14.50
CA PRO A 136 9.02 -13.35 13.38
C PRO A 136 7.58 -13.03 13.82
N TYR A 137 7.11 -13.60 14.93
CA TYR A 137 5.80 -13.28 15.50
C TYR A 137 5.72 -11.85 16.04
N TYR A 138 6.79 -11.34 16.66
CA TYR A 138 6.85 -9.96 17.13
C TYR A 138 6.88 -8.97 15.96
N THR A 139 7.67 -9.28 14.93
CA THR A 139 7.67 -8.55 13.66
C THR A 139 6.26 -8.52 13.05
N ALA A 140 5.56 -9.65 13.02
CA ALA A 140 4.19 -9.74 12.48
C ALA A 140 3.21 -8.86 13.26
N LEU A 141 3.25 -8.88 14.60
CA LEU A 141 2.38 -8.04 15.44
C LEU A 141 2.58 -6.54 15.19
N ILE A 142 3.82 -6.10 15.02
CA ILE A 142 4.11 -4.70 14.69
C ILE A 142 3.66 -4.36 13.28
N VAL A 143 3.88 -5.26 12.31
CA VAL A 143 3.40 -5.05 10.94
C VAL A 143 1.88 -4.90 10.92
N VAL A 144 1.12 -5.77 11.61
CA VAL A 144 -0.34 -5.60 11.77
C VAL A 144 -0.66 -4.25 12.41
N SER A 145 0.01 -3.91 13.50
CA SER A 145 -0.30 -2.68 14.24
C SER A 145 -0.13 -1.43 13.38
N ILE A 146 0.96 -1.37 12.61
CA ILE A 146 1.23 -0.27 11.68
C ILE A 146 0.21 -0.27 10.54
N THR A 147 -0.04 -1.43 9.90
CA THR A 147 -0.96 -1.50 8.76
C THR A 147 -2.38 -1.16 9.21
N SER A 148 -2.89 -1.75 10.29
CA SER A 148 -4.19 -1.42 10.89
C SER A 148 -4.32 0.06 11.24
N THR A 149 -3.26 0.71 11.74
CA THR A 149 -3.27 2.17 11.98
C THR A 149 -3.51 2.95 10.68
N PHE A 150 -2.83 2.58 9.59
CA PHE A 150 -3.09 3.19 8.28
C PHE A 150 -4.51 2.93 7.79
N GLY A 151 -5.08 1.75 8.06
CA GLY A 151 -6.48 1.43 7.74
C GLY A 151 -7.45 2.35 8.44
N VAL A 152 -7.33 2.46 9.77
CA VAL A 152 -8.18 3.38 10.54
C VAL A 152 -8.04 4.81 10.06
N ILE A 153 -6.82 5.29 9.77
CA ILE A 153 -6.60 6.64 9.25
C ILE A 153 -7.25 6.83 7.87
N ASN A 154 -7.15 5.85 6.97
CA ASN A 154 -7.77 5.92 5.65
C ASN A 154 -9.29 6.05 5.75
N GLU A 155 -9.94 5.17 6.51
CA GLU A 155 -11.39 5.22 6.71
C GLU A 155 -11.85 6.51 7.37
N LEU A 156 -11.10 7.01 8.37
CA LEU A 156 -11.41 8.29 9.01
C LEU A 156 -11.28 9.45 8.03
N ALA A 157 -10.29 9.41 7.13
CA ALA A 157 -10.14 10.42 6.09
C ALA A 157 -11.32 10.36 5.12
N GLU A 158 -11.67 9.19 4.60
CA GLU A 158 -12.83 9.02 3.71
C GLU A 158 -14.12 9.52 4.37
N LEU A 159 -14.36 9.19 5.64
CA LEU A 159 -15.55 9.63 6.38
C LEU A 159 -15.59 11.15 6.52
N PHE A 160 -14.42 11.75 6.80
CA PHE A 160 -14.29 13.19 6.90
C PHE A 160 -14.57 13.87 5.56
N PHE A 161 -14.06 13.34 4.45
CA PHE A 161 -14.32 13.88 3.11
C PHE A 161 -15.79 13.74 2.70
N ASP A 162 -16.41 12.59 2.98
CA ASP A 162 -17.84 12.37 2.72
C ASP A 162 -18.71 13.33 3.50
N ALA A 163 -18.41 13.53 4.79
CA ALA A 163 -19.14 14.48 5.63
C ALA A 163 -18.96 15.94 5.19
N LEU A 164 -17.75 16.34 4.78
CA LEU A 164 -17.43 17.73 4.47
C LEU A 164 -17.82 18.15 3.05
N PHE A 165 -17.70 17.25 2.08
CA PHE A 165 -17.88 17.55 0.65
C PHE A 165 -19.09 16.85 0.02
N GLY A 166 -19.83 16.03 0.79
CA GLY A 166 -20.97 15.28 0.28
C GLY A 166 -20.58 14.23 -0.75
N THR A 167 -19.35 13.71 -0.67
CA THR A 167 -18.86 12.61 -1.51
C THR A 167 -19.38 11.26 -1.00
N THR A 168 -19.11 10.20 -1.75
CA THR A 168 -19.47 8.82 -1.41
C THR A 168 -18.26 7.90 -1.49
N PHE A 169 -17.13 8.30 -0.89
CA PHE A 169 -15.91 7.50 -0.82
C PHE A 169 -16.08 6.22 -0.02
N ILE A 170 -16.88 6.24 1.06
CA ILE A 170 -17.23 5.06 1.85
C ILE A 170 -18.35 4.22 1.17
N GLY A 171 -18.87 4.69 0.03
CA GLY A 171 -20.05 4.12 -0.63
C GLY A 171 -21.36 4.47 0.11
N ARG A 172 -22.49 4.06 -0.48
CA ARG A 172 -23.80 4.15 0.19
C ARG A 172 -23.81 3.16 1.35
N ASP A 173 -24.20 3.62 2.54
CA ASP A 173 -24.42 2.84 3.77
C ASP A 173 -23.27 2.75 4.80
N SER A 174 -22.21 3.57 4.69
CA SER A 174 -21.20 3.73 5.77
C SER A 174 -20.54 2.42 6.21
N ASP A 175 -20.09 1.60 5.26
CA ASP A 175 -19.60 0.24 5.52
C ASP A 175 -18.13 0.17 5.97
N THR A 176 -17.73 1.16 6.77
CA THR A 176 -16.39 1.30 7.35
C THR A 176 -15.98 0.08 8.17
N ALA A 177 -16.93 -0.56 8.85
CA ALA A 177 -16.63 -1.73 9.68
C ALA A 177 -16.17 -2.93 8.83
N LEU A 178 -16.82 -3.19 7.69
CA LEU A 178 -16.38 -4.25 6.79
C LEU A 178 -15.10 -3.86 6.05
N ASP A 179 -14.86 -2.58 5.75
CA ASP A 179 -13.59 -2.16 5.13
C ASP A 179 -12.41 -2.32 6.09
N LEU A 180 -12.57 -1.94 7.36
CA LEU A 180 -11.60 -2.23 8.41
C LEU A 180 -11.37 -3.73 8.61
N LEU A 181 -12.42 -4.55 8.49
CA LEU A 181 -12.29 -6.00 8.53
C LEU A 181 -11.48 -6.50 7.33
N MET A 182 -11.76 -6.05 6.11
CA MET A 182 -11.02 -6.46 4.91
C MET A 182 -9.56 -6.00 4.95
N ASN A 183 -9.30 -4.80 5.45
CA ASN A 183 -7.97 -4.29 5.72
C ASN A 183 -7.20 -5.23 6.67
N SER A 184 -7.85 -5.62 7.77
CA SER A 184 -7.28 -6.55 8.76
C SER A 184 -7.06 -7.95 8.20
N LEU A 185 -8.00 -8.46 7.39
CA LEU A 185 -7.89 -9.76 6.72
C LEU A 185 -6.76 -9.77 5.68
N GLY A 186 -6.58 -8.70 4.91
CA GLY A 186 -5.48 -8.56 3.96
C GLY A 186 -4.12 -8.62 4.66
N ALA A 187 -3.98 -7.88 5.77
CA ALA A 187 -2.77 -7.93 6.59
C ALA A 187 -2.54 -9.32 7.20
N GLY A 188 -3.59 -9.92 7.79
CA GLY A 188 -3.55 -11.25 8.38
C GLY A 188 -3.20 -12.35 7.36
N LEU A 189 -3.74 -12.28 6.15
CA LEU A 189 -3.45 -13.21 5.06
C LEU A 189 -1.98 -13.17 4.68
N PHE A 190 -1.46 -11.96 4.40
CA PHE A 190 -0.04 -11.78 4.06
C PHE A 190 0.87 -12.36 5.14
N LEU A 191 0.61 -12.02 6.41
CA LEU A 191 1.44 -12.45 7.53
C LEU A 191 1.36 -13.95 7.80
N SER A 192 0.16 -14.54 7.70
CA SER A 192 -0.04 -15.98 7.86
C SER A 192 0.77 -16.76 6.83
N VAL A 193 0.66 -16.37 5.55
CA VAL A 193 1.45 -16.98 4.46
C VAL A 193 2.94 -16.79 4.74
N ARG A 194 3.37 -15.59 5.14
CA ARG A 194 4.78 -15.32 5.39
C ARG A 194 5.36 -16.13 6.54
N LEU A 195 4.62 -16.29 7.64
CA LEU A 195 5.04 -17.07 8.80
C LEU A 195 5.10 -18.57 8.49
N ILE A 196 4.11 -19.10 7.75
CA ILE A 196 4.11 -20.52 7.32
C ILE A 196 5.31 -20.82 6.41
N LEU A 197 5.57 -19.96 5.43
CA LEU A 197 6.71 -20.15 4.52
C LEU A 197 8.04 -19.93 5.24
N GLY A 198 8.14 -18.92 6.11
CA GLY A 198 9.36 -18.63 6.87
C GLY A 198 9.73 -19.72 7.89
N ALA A 199 8.75 -20.41 8.48
CA ALA A 199 9.01 -21.55 9.36
C ALA A 199 9.68 -22.71 8.62
N ARG A 200 9.25 -22.99 7.37
CA ARG A 200 9.84 -24.05 6.53
C ARG A 200 11.31 -23.79 6.19
N ASP A 201 11.66 -22.53 5.89
CA ASP A 201 13.04 -22.16 5.56
C ASP A 201 13.98 -22.36 6.76
N GLN A 202 13.52 -22.07 7.99
CA GLN A 202 14.31 -22.26 9.21
C GLN A 202 14.52 -23.74 9.56
N ASP A 203 13.52 -24.59 9.32
CA ASP A 203 13.63 -26.03 9.58
C ASP A 203 14.60 -26.72 8.60
N GLN A 204 14.60 -26.34 7.33
CA GLN A 204 15.57 -26.84 6.34
C GLN A 204 17.00 -26.37 6.64
N SER A 205 17.16 -25.13 7.10
CA SER A 205 18.47 -24.60 7.50
C SER A 205 19.09 -25.35 8.67
N ARG A 206 18.25 -25.85 9.60
CA ARG A 206 18.68 -26.61 10.78
C ARG A 206 19.02 -28.07 10.48
N SER A 207 18.34 -28.71 9.53
CA SER A 207 18.63 -30.11 9.17
C SER A 207 19.93 -30.29 8.37
N LEU A 208 20.42 -29.21 7.75
CA LEU A 208 21.65 -29.20 6.95
C LEU A 208 22.89 -28.74 7.74
N ALA A 209 22.74 -28.33 9.00
CA ALA A 209 23.89 -27.97 9.83
C ALA A 209 24.56 -29.26 10.37
N PRO A 210 25.86 -29.51 10.06
CA PRO A 210 26.56 -30.67 10.58
C PRO A 210 26.65 -30.56 12.11
N HIS A 211 26.23 -31.63 12.79
CA HIS A 211 26.38 -31.82 14.24
C HIS A 211 27.85 -31.91 14.66
#